data_AF-A0A7S1IDH8-F1
#
_entry.id   AF-A0A7S1IDH8-F1
#
_cell.length_a   1.000
_cell.length_b   1.000
_cell.length_c   1.000
_cell.angle_alpha   90.00
_cell.angle_beta   90.00
_cell.angle_gamma   90.00
#
_symmetry.space_group_name_H-M   'P 1'
#
loop_
_entity.id
_entity.type
_entity.pdbx_description
1 polymer ?
#
loop_
_entity_poly.entity_id
_entity_poly.type
_entity_poly.pdbx_seq_one_letter_code
_entity_poly.pdbx_strand_id
1 'polypeptide(L)'
;KVCGGFAALDYGDPGDALCDLSGDPMYTLWAYDDAGTDLDRLWQELLKRNAQGWLFCAATVERSGVDLGAVGVIENHAYAILDVRDVLGDRVMCLRNPWGESEWTGAWSDSWDAWTPERMQALSRNPLQARNDGIFWMPFESFLKYFANIQAVALHEGWQYQHQQGVLQAKGKNVGYGFTIQTSHDIVFVLHQSRHPGPVPLRFCVVEEGTGKPVGGSSMTFQAAGAICCEPMCLNAGKYAVLIQGSPSVPADRYPVEYTLQAGCPKDAPLTLIAEGSLPEFTLPQFAQRYGTCAGCDQPLSESHLHALNRKWHQRCWRCHKCRTSLVGATFYIENDAPFCEPCSVPELQCKGCQQPIVGGYREALGAAWHKECFQCQQCKAPIQGKYRAQGGWPWCPQCA
;
A
#
# COMPACT_ATOMS: atom_id res chain seq x y z
N LYS A 1 -2.74 -29.10 -16.51
CA LYS A 1 -1.90 -30.32 -16.34
C LYS A 1 -1.27 -30.38 -14.95
N VAL A 2 -0.52 -29.35 -14.54
CA VAL A 2 0.09 -29.28 -13.20
C VAL A 2 -0.98 -29.24 -12.09
N CYS A 3 -2.07 -28.50 -12.29
CA CYS A 3 -3.18 -28.39 -11.33
C CYS A 3 -4.18 -29.57 -11.36
N GLY A 4 -3.86 -30.70 -12.01
CA GLY A 4 -4.73 -31.89 -12.04
C GLY A 4 -5.92 -31.84 -13.02
N GLY A 5 -6.28 -30.67 -13.57
CA GLY A 5 -7.33 -30.55 -14.60
C GLY A 5 -7.66 -29.09 -14.93
N PHE A 6 -8.54 -28.85 -15.91
CA PHE A 6 -9.05 -27.51 -16.21
C PHE A 6 -10.04 -27.02 -15.14
N ALA A 7 -10.87 -27.90 -14.60
CA ALA A 7 -11.82 -27.57 -13.52
C ALA A 7 -11.11 -27.08 -12.24
N ALA A 8 -9.84 -27.45 -12.02
CA ALA A 8 -9.04 -26.96 -10.91
C ALA A 8 -8.51 -25.53 -11.13
N LEU A 9 -8.77 -24.93 -12.30
CA LEU A 9 -8.46 -23.55 -12.65
C LEU A 9 -9.71 -22.65 -12.60
N ASP A 10 -10.90 -23.21 -12.39
CA ASP A 10 -12.12 -22.42 -12.19
C ASP A 10 -12.01 -21.66 -10.87
N TYR A 11 -12.14 -20.33 -10.93
CA TYR A 11 -11.99 -19.39 -9.81
C TYR A 11 -10.58 -19.39 -9.19
N GLY A 12 -9.68 -18.60 -9.79
CA GLY A 12 -8.32 -18.41 -9.32
C GLY A 12 -7.99 -16.94 -9.07
N ASP A 13 -7.07 -16.70 -8.15
CA ASP A 13 -6.47 -15.39 -7.94
C ASP A 13 -5.43 -15.12 -9.07
N PRO A 14 -5.54 -13.99 -9.82
CA PRO A 14 -4.64 -13.73 -10.94
C PRO A 14 -3.20 -13.49 -10.52
N GLY A 15 -2.96 -13.12 -9.27
CA GLY A 15 -1.66 -12.89 -8.69
C GLY A 15 -0.96 -14.19 -8.34
N ASP A 16 -1.70 -15.21 -7.89
CA ASP A 16 -1.15 -16.56 -7.78
C ASP A 16 -0.73 -17.09 -9.17
N ALA A 17 -1.44 -16.74 -10.26
CA ALA A 17 -1.04 -17.11 -11.61
C ALA A 17 0.23 -16.37 -12.05
N LEU A 18 0.39 -15.09 -11.68
CA LEU A 18 1.65 -14.36 -11.92
C LEU A 18 2.83 -15.01 -11.19
N CYS A 19 2.66 -15.42 -9.92
CA CYS A 19 3.67 -16.18 -9.18
C CYS A 19 4.07 -17.47 -9.92
N ASP A 20 3.10 -18.26 -10.36
CA ASP A 20 3.38 -19.54 -11.01
C ASP A 20 4.07 -19.38 -12.38
N LEU A 21 3.79 -18.29 -13.10
CA LEU A 21 4.38 -18.01 -14.41
C LEU A 21 5.77 -17.34 -14.33
N SER A 22 5.98 -16.48 -13.34
CA SER A 22 7.25 -15.75 -13.17
C SER A 22 8.24 -16.50 -12.28
N GLY A 23 7.75 -17.26 -11.31
CA GLY A 23 8.54 -17.70 -10.15
C GLY A 23 8.87 -16.56 -9.19
N ASP A 24 8.47 -15.32 -9.45
CA ASP A 24 8.80 -14.19 -8.61
C ASP A 24 7.75 -13.95 -7.52
N PRO A 25 8.14 -13.37 -6.38
CA PRO A 25 7.21 -13.05 -5.31
C PRO A 25 6.17 -12.01 -5.78
N MET A 26 4.89 -12.31 -5.54
CA MET A 26 3.78 -11.38 -5.76
C MET A 26 3.42 -10.62 -4.51
N TYR A 27 3.31 -9.30 -4.65
CA TYR A 27 2.88 -8.39 -3.60
C TYR A 27 1.44 -7.96 -3.82
N THR A 28 0.63 -7.96 -2.75
CA THR A 28 -0.72 -7.40 -2.80
C THR A 28 -0.70 -5.97 -2.28
N LEU A 29 -1.02 -5.02 -3.15
CA LEU A 29 -1.25 -3.62 -2.85
C LEU A 29 -2.76 -3.42 -2.65
N TRP A 30 -3.16 -3.15 -1.40
CA TRP A 30 -4.56 -3.02 -1.04
C TRP A 30 -5.07 -1.62 -1.39
N ALA A 31 -6.14 -1.58 -2.19
CA ALA A 31 -6.85 -0.35 -2.51
C ALA A 31 -7.65 0.22 -1.31
N TYR A 32 -7.89 -0.61 -0.29
CA TYR A 32 -8.62 -0.29 0.94
C TYR A 32 -8.03 -1.04 2.14
N ASP A 33 -7.67 -0.33 3.20
CA ASP A 33 -7.48 -0.90 4.53
C ASP A 33 -8.44 -0.23 5.55
N ASP A 34 -8.78 -0.96 6.62
CA ASP A 34 -9.63 -0.48 7.73
C ASP A 34 -9.00 0.70 8.51
N ALA A 35 -7.81 1.16 8.09
CA ALA A 35 -7.05 2.25 8.71
C ALA A 35 -7.03 3.54 7.85
N GLY A 36 -7.59 3.49 6.64
CA GLY A 36 -7.56 4.57 5.66
C GLY A 36 -6.29 4.53 4.84
N THR A 37 -6.32 3.79 3.72
CA THR A 37 -5.20 3.74 2.77
C THR A 37 -4.80 5.14 2.35
N ASP A 38 -3.52 5.46 2.53
CA ASP A 38 -2.90 6.63 1.92
C ASP A 38 -2.85 6.41 0.39
N LEU A 39 -3.89 6.88 -0.30
CA LEU A 39 -4.07 6.70 -1.74
C LEU A 39 -2.95 7.37 -2.55
N ASP A 40 -2.37 8.44 -2.02
CA ASP A 40 -1.25 9.12 -2.66
C ASP A 40 0.02 8.28 -2.57
N ARG A 41 0.30 7.70 -1.39
CA ARG A 41 1.39 6.73 -1.24
C ARG A 41 1.20 5.51 -2.14
N LEU A 42 -0.01 4.95 -2.19
CA LEU A 42 -0.31 3.81 -3.07
C LEU A 42 -0.03 4.18 -4.54
N TRP A 43 -0.49 5.36 -4.97
CA TRP A 43 -0.23 5.85 -6.32
C TRP A 43 1.26 6.01 -6.62
N GLN A 44 2.03 6.62 -5.70
CA GLN A 44 3.47 6.78 -5.86
C GLN A 44 4.21 5.43 -5.93
N GLU A 45 3.77 4.43 -5.16
CA GLU A 45 4.31 3.07 -5.26
C GLU A 45 3.99 2.43 -6.62
N LEU A 46 2.79 2.62 -7.15
CA LEU A 46 2.41 2.13 -8.49
C LEU A 46 3.27 2.78 -9.58
N LEU A 47 3.42 4.11 -9.57
CA LEU A 47 4.26 4.84 -10.53
C LEU A 47 5.71 4.34 -10.49
N LYS A 48 6.28 4.21 -9.29
CA LYS A 48 7.65 3.73 -9.09
C LYS A 48 7.85 2.33 -9.64
N ARG A 49 6.95 1.39 -9.31
CA ARG A 49 7.04 -0.02 -9.74
C ARG A 49 6.78 -0.16 -11.25
N ASN A 50 5.87 0.63 -11.80
CA ASN A 50 5.62 0.68 -13.24
C ASN A 50 6.86 1.14 -14.02
N ALA A 51 7.53 2.20 -13.55
CA ALA A 51 8.78 2.66 -14.13
C ALA A 51 9.92 1.62 -14.05
N GLN A 52 9.85 0.69 -13.10
CA GLN A 52 10.77 -0.43 -12.94
C GLN A 52 10.37 -1.67 -13.77
N GLY A 53 9.28 -1.61 -14.54
CA GLY A 53 8.81 -2.71 -15.37
C GLY A 53 8.12 -3.85 -14.61
N TRP A 54 7.57 -3.56 -13.42
CA TRP A 54 6.79 -4.54 -12.67
C TRP A 54 5.51 -4.92 -13.42
N LEU A 55 5.08 -6.17 -13.25
CA LEU A 55 3.82 -6.67 -13.79
C LEU A 55 2.71 -6.46 -12.77
N PHE A 56 1.53 -6.08 -13.25
CA PHE A 56 0.37 -5.83 -12.41
C PHE A 56 -0.89 -6.54 -12.92
N CYS A 57 -1.69 -7.05 -11.99
CA CYS A 57 -3.06 -7.47 -12.27
C CYS A 57 -4.00 -7.03 -11.14
N ALA A 58 -5.29 -7.01 -11.45
CA ALA A 58 -6.34 -6.71 -10.50
C ALA A 58 -7.57 -7.53 -10.84
N ALA A 59 -8.44 -7.73 -9.87
CA ALA A 59 -9.72 -8.39 -10.08
C ALA A 59 -10.86 -7.51 -9.57
N THR A 60 -11.97 -7.53 -10.30
CA THR A 60 -13.24 -7.00 -9.82
C THR A 60 -13.86 -8.01 -8.86
N VAL A 61 -14.65 -7.50 -7.92
CA VAL A 61 -15.43 -8.32 -6.99
C VAL A 61 -16.89 -7.90 -7.08
N GLU A 62 -17.80 -8.85 -6.93
CA GLU A 62 -19.23 -8.57 -6.82
C GLU A 62 -19.50 -7.62 -5.64
N ARG A 63 -20.20 -6.51 -5.90
CA ARG A 63 -20.59 -5.54 -4.89
C ARG A 63 -22.09 -5.25 -5.01
N SER A 64 -22.82 -5.43 -3.92
CA SER A 64 -24.25 -5.16 -3.86
C SER A 64 -24.55 -3.71 -4.27
N GLY A 65 -25.44 -3.53 -5.24
CA GLY A 65 -25.87 -2.22 -5.73
C GLY A 65 -24.93 -1.54 -6.73
N VAL A 66 -23.90 -2.24 -7.22
CA VAL A 66 -23.03 -1.76 -8.30
C VAL A 66 -23.34 -2.57 -9.56
N ASP A 67 -23.67 -1.90 -10.66
CA ASP A 67 -23.79 -2.52 -11.99
C ASP A 67 -22.51 -2.21 -12.78
N LEU A 68 -21.54 -3.13 -12.75
CA LEU A 68 -20.29 -2.96 -13.51
C LEU A 68 -20.52 -3.03 -15.02
N GLY A 69 -21.52 -3.80 -15.46
CA GLY A 69 -21.89 -3.92 -16.87
C GLY A 69 -22.32 -2.58 -17.47
N ALA A 70 -23.01 -1.74 -16.69
CA ALA A 70 -23.38 -0.38 -17.10
C ALA A 70 -22.17 0.53 -17.43
N VAL A 71 -20.99 0.24 -16.88
CA VAL A 71 -19.75 1.00 -17.13
C VAL A 71 -18.74 0.24 -18.00
N GLY A 72 -19.15 -0.90 -18.58
CA GLY A 72 -18.33 -1.72 -19.48
C GLY A 72 -17.25 -2.55 -18.79
N VAL A 73 -17.33 -2.71 -17.47
CA VAL A 73 -16.42 -3.55 -16.67
C VAL A 73 -17.13 -4.86 -16.32
N ILE A 74 -16.39 -5.98 -16.30
CA ILE A 74 -16.93 -7.32 -16.03
C ILE A 74 -16.75 -7.65 -14.55
N GLU A 75 -17.77 -8.25 -13.95
CA GLU A 75 -17.77 -8.67 -12.55
C GLU A 75 -17.00 -9.98 -12.35
N ASN A 76 -16.39 -10.14 -11.17
CA ASN A 76 -15.62 -11.33 -10.79
C ASN A 76 -14.59 -11.74 -11.84
N HIS A 77 -13.92 -10.76 -12.44
CA HIS A 77 -13.05 -10.94 -13.60
C HIS A 77 -11.68 -10.31 -13.39
N ALA A 78 -10.66 -10.96 -13.95
CA ALA A 78 -9.27 -10.54 -13.85
C ALA A 78 -8.89 -9.61 -15.01
N TYR A 79 -8.12 -8.57 -14.69
CA TYR A 79 -7.60 -7.59 -15.62
C TYR A 79 -6.09 -7.45 -15.43
N ALA A 80 -5.35 -7.26 -16.52
CA ALA A 80 -3.97 -6.81 -16.45
C ALA A 80 -3.94 -5.29 -16.35
N ILE A 81 -3.07 -4.72 -15.51
CA ILE A 81 -2.76 -3.29 -15.53
C ILE A 81 -1.48 -3.14 -16.33
N LEU A 82 -1.60 -2.45 -17.48
CA LEU A 82 -0.52 -2.32 -18.46
C LEU A 82 0.34 -1.09 -18.22
N ASP A 83 -0.24 -0.03 -17.62
CA ASP A 83 0.46 1.23 -17.39
C ASP A 83 -0.26 2.09 -16.34
N VAL A 84 0.48 2.98 -15.68
CA VAL A 84 -0.04 3.97 -14.73
C VAL A 84 0.72 5.29 -14.92
N ARG A 85 0.00 6.41 -15.03
CA ARG A 85 0.60 7.71 -15.35
C ARG A 85 -0.15 8.88 -14.70
N ASP A 86 0.61 9.91 -14.34
CA ASP A 86 0.06 11.25 -14.10
C ASP A 86 -0.06 11.97 -15.45
N VAL A 87 -1.27 12.41 -15.79
CA VAL A 87 -1.54 13.12 -17.05
C VAL A 87 -2.34 14.38 -16.76
N LEU A 88 -1.70 15.54 -16.95
CA LEU A 88 -2.33 16.86 -16.81
C LEU A 88 -3.05 17.06 -15.45
N GLY A 89 -2.53 16.44 -14.38
CA GLY A 89 -3.10 16.50 -13.04
C GLY A 89 -4.05 15.34 -12.69
N ASP A 90 -4.38 14.48 -13.65
CA ASP A 90 -5.21 13.28 -13.43
C ASP A 90 -4.33 12.03 -13.23
N ARG A 91 -4.74 11.16 -12.30
CA ARG A 91 -4.14 9.84 -12.09
C ARG A 91 -4.86 8.82 -12.96
N VAL A 92 -4.19 8.26 -13.97
CA VAL A 92 -4.84 7.36 -14.93
C VAL A 92 -4.11 6.04 -15.09
N MET A 93 -4.87 4.97 -15.24
CA MET A 93 -4.37 3.60 -15.37
C MET A 93 -4.88 2.98 -16.67
N CYS A 94 -4.01 2.23 -17.35
CA CYS A 94 -4.35 1.44 -18.52
C CYS A 94 -4.61 0.00 -18.07
N LEU A 95 -5.81 -0.52 -18.33
CA LEU A 95 -6.17 -1.90 -18.05
C LEU A 95 -6.40 -2.67 -19.35
N ARG A 96 -6.32 -3.99 -19.26
CA ARG A 96 -6.68 -4.91 -20.34
C ARG A 96 -7.61 -6.00 -19.84
N ASN A 97 -8.77 -6.12 -20.48
CA ASN A 97 -9.62 -7.30 -20.42
C ASN A 97 -8.98 -8.45 -21.23
N PRO A 98 -8.69 -9.61 -20.61
CA PRO A 98 -8.15 -10.78 -21.32
C PRO A 98 -9.04 -11.31 -22.45
N TRP A 99 -10.35 -11.07 -22.42
CA TRP A 99 -11.27 -11.47 -23.50
C TRP A 99 -11.10 -10.64 -24.77
N GLY A 100 -10.40 -9.51 -24.68
CA GLY A 100 -10.20 -8.62 -25.82
C GLY A 100 -11.46 -7.87 -26.25
N GLU A 101 -12.45 -7.80 -25.37
CA GLU A 101 -13.70 -7.07 -25.58
C GLU A 101 -14.21 -6.48 -24.25
N SER A 102 -15.15 -5.54 -24.33
CA SER A 102 -15.77 -4.85 -23.19
C SER A 102 -14.78 -3.96 -22.43
N GLU A 103 -15.00 -2.65 -22.55
CA GLU A 103 -14.10 -1.61 -22.13
C GLU A 103 -14.83 -0.57 -21.29
N TRP A 104 -14.10 0.05 -20.35
CA TRP A 104 -14.59 1.17 -19.56
C TRP A 104 -15.20 2.27 -20.45
N THR A 105 -16.38 2.77 -20.08
CA THR A 105 -17.11 3.77 -20.88
C THR A 105 -17.12 5.18 -20.30
N GLY A 106 -16.48 5.40 -19.14
CA GLY A 106 -16.45 6.70 -18.47
C GLY A 106 -15.33 7.63 -18.94
N ALA A 107 -14.90 8.56 -18.07
CA ALA A 107 -13.79 9.47 -18.37
C ALA A 107 -12.52 8.69 -18.74
N TRP A 108 -11.72 9.21 -19.68
CA TRP A 108 -10.53 8.55 -20.25
C TRP A 108 -10.77 7.27 -21.07
N SER A 109 -12.03 6.86 -21.26
CA SER A 109 -12.36 5.81 -22.23
C SER A 109 -12.08 6.23 -23.68
N ASP A 110 -12.15 5.27 -24.58
CA ASP A 110 -12.00 5.53 -26.02
C ASP A 110 -13.14 6.35 -26.62
N SER A 111 -14.32 6.29 -26.03
CA SER A 111 -15.49 7.09 -26.43
C SER A 111 -15.62 8.42 -25.67
N TRP A 112 -14.65 8.76 -24.81
CA TRP A 112 -14.70 10.00 -24.03
C TRP A 112 -14.61 11.23 -24.93
N ASP A 113 -15.56 12.15 -24.81
CA ASP A 113 -15.67 13.32 -25.69
C ASP A 113 -14.66 14.44 -25.38
N ALA A 114 -14.03 14.41 -24.21
CA ALA A 114 -13.10 15.46 -23.77
C ALA A 114 -11.63 15.21 -24.16
N TRP A 115 -11.34 14.35 -25.14
CA TRP A 115 -9.97 14.17 -25.63
C TRP A 115 -9.43 15.44 -26.29
N THR A 116 -8.22 15.84 -25.90
CA THR A 116 -7.48 16.96 -26.52
C THR A 116 -6.16 16.46 -27.10
N PRO A 117 -5.54 17.18 -28.05
CA PRO A 117 -4.23 16.81 -28.59
C PRO A 117 -3.16 16.62 -27.50
N GLU A 118 -3.19 17.45 -26.46
CA GLU A 118 -2.28 17.36 -25.31
C GLU A 118 -2.46 16.06 -24.53
N ARG A 119 -3.72 15.65 -24.26
CA ARG A 119 -4.04 14.38 -23.60
C ARG A 119 -3.61 13.17 -24.44
N MET A 120 -3.89 13.21 -25.74
CA MET A 120 -3.49 12.15 -26.68
C MET A 120 -1.98 11.99 -26.74
N GLN A 121 -1.25 13.11 -26.82
CA GLN A 121 0.21 13.11 -26.85
C GLN A 121 0.80 12.56 -25.54
N ALA A 122 0.28 12.97 -24.38
CA ALA A 122 0.77 12.53 -23.08
C ALA A 122 0.61 11.01 -22.87
N LEU A 123 -0.46 10.41 -23.41
CA LEU A 123 -0.66 8.96 -23.37
C LEU A 123 -0.05 8.22 -24.56
N SER A 124 0.49 8.94 -25.55
CA SER A 124 0.89 8.34 -26.83
C SER A 124 -0.22 7.48 -27.45
N ARG A 125 -1.48 7.90 -27.28
CA ARG A 125 -2.69 7.17 -27.73
C ARG A 125 -3.53 8.07 -28.62
N ASN A 126 -4.10 7.49 -29.68
CA ASN A 126 -5.14 8.12 -30.47
C ASN A 126 -6.46 7.33 -30.29
N PRO A 127 -7.41 7.84 -29.48
CA PRO A 127 -8.68 7.16 -29.21
C PRO A 127 -9.54 7.03 -30.48
N LEU A 128 -9.36 7.90 -31.48
CA LEU A 128 -10.06 7.81 -32.77
C LEU A 128 -9.64 6.58 -33.61
N GLN A 129 -8.56 5.91 -33.22
CA GLN A 129 -8.09 4.67 -33.84
C GLN A 129 -8.21 3.46 -32.90
N ALA A 130 -8.71 3.66 -31.68
CA ALA A 130 -8.90 2.59 -30.74
C ALA A 130 -9.99 1.64 -31.25
N ARG A 131 -9.73 0.35 -31.10
CA ARG A 131 -10.68 -0.72 -31.40
C ARG A 131 -11.11 -1.28 -30.06
N ASN A 132 -12.29 -1.90 -30.01
CA ASN A 132 -12.66 -2.74 -28.87
C ASN A 132 -11.72 -3.97 -28.86
N ASP A 133 -10.59 -3.83 -28.18
CA ASP A 133 -9.53 -4.81 -28.01
C ASP A 133 -9.30 -5.17 -26.53
N GLY A 134 -10.19 -4.66 -25.68
CA GLY A 134 -10.19 -4.83 -24.24
C GLY A 134 -9.23 -3.89 -23.53
N ILE A 135 -8.50 -3.00 -24.22
CA ILE A 135 -7.51 -2.09 -23.62
C ILE A 135 -8.10 -0.70 -23.46
N PHE A 136 -8.28 -0.27 -22.21
CA PHE A 136 -8.87 1.03 -21.89
C PHE A 136 -8.09 1.76 -20.81
N TRP A 137 -8.21 3.09 -20.81
CA TRP A 137 -7.72 3.95 -19.74
C TRP A 137 -8.87 4.35 -18.82
N MET A 138 -8.59 4.45 -17.52
CA MET A 138 -9.56 4.94 -16.54
C MET A 138 -8.88 5.75 -15.42
N PRO A 139 -9.61 6.66 -14.75
CA PRO A 139 -9.11 7.31 -13.53
C PRO A 139 -8.85 6.31 -12.41
N PHE A 140 -7.78 6.52 -11.64
CA PHE A 140 -7.48 5.75 -10.44
C PHE A 140 -8.65 5.79 -9.44
N GLU A 141 -9.30 6.94 -9.29
CA GLU A 141 -10.45 7.11 -8.40
C GLU A 141 -11.66 6.29 -8.84
N SER A 142 -11.81 6.05 -10.15
CA SER A 142 -12.83 5.15 -10.68
C SER A 142 -12.42 3.69 -10.46
N PHE A 143 -11.14 3.35 -10.62
CA PHE A 143 -10.62 2.01 -10.36
C PHE A 143 -10.93 1.56 -8.94
N LEU A 144 -10.68 2.42 -7.94
CA LEU A 144 -10.94 2.09 -6.54
C LEU A 144 -12.40 1.65 -6.29
N LYS A 145 -13.38 2.22 -7.00
CA LYS A 145 -14.81 1.86 -6.81
C LYS A 145 -15.12 0.40 -7.11
N TYR A 146 -14.34 -0.24 -7.99
CA TYR A 146 -14.69 -1.51 -8.62
C TYR A 146 -13.67 -2.62 -8.34
N PHE A 147 -12.41 -2.27 -8.09
CA PHE A 147 -11.33 -3.22 -7.87
C PHE A 147 -10.93 -3.26 -6.39
N ALA A 148 -10.71 -4.47 -5.86
CA ALA A 148 -10.45 -4.67 -4.43
C ALA A 148 -8.96 -4.53 -4.07
N ASN A 149 -8.07 -4.98 -4.95
CA ASN A 149 -6.64 -4.98 -4.74
C ASN A 149 -5.90 -4.96 -6.09
N ILE A 150 -4.61 -4.65 -6.02
CA ILE A 150 -3.66 -4.75 -7.12
C ILE A 150 -2.59 -5.75 -6.71
N GLN A 151 -2.32 -6.72 -7.55
CA GLN A 151 -1.25 -7.69 -7.38
C GLN A 151 -0.09 -7.28 -8.28
N ALA A 152 1.11 -7.27 -7.72
CA ALA A 152 2.31 -6.74 -8.35
C ALA A 152 3.45 -7.74 -8.26
N VAL A 153 4.15 -8.00 -9.35
CA VAL A 153 5.34 -8.88 -9.38
C VAL A 153 6.53 -8.12 -9.96
N ALA A 154 7.66 -8.21 -9.27
CA ALA A 154 8.96 -7.73 -9.76
C ALA A 154 9.67 -8.88 -10.48
N LEU A 155 9.95 -8.74 -11.77
CA LEU A 155 10.73 -9.75 -12.48
C LEU A 155 12.22 -9.58 -12.15
N HIS A 156 12.82 -10.59 -11.54
CA HIS A 156 14.23 -10.53 -11.18
C HIS A 156 15.11 -11.12 -12.29
N GLU A 157 15.46 -10.30 -13.28
CA GLU A 157 16.43 -10.70 -14.30
C GLU A 157 17.79 -11.05 -13.66
N GLY A 158 18.40 -12.15 -14.09
CA GLY A 158 19.69 -12.59 -13.56
C GLY A 158 19.63 -13.34 -12.24
N TRP A 159 18.43 -13.66 -11.72
CA TRP A 159 18.25 -14.53 -10.56
C TRP A 159 18.13 -16.00 -10.97
N GLN A 160 18.36 -16.88 -10.01
CA GLN A 160 18.11 -18.31 -10.06
C GLN A 160 17.24 -18.72 -8.88
N TYR A 161 16.46 -19.77 -9.07
CA TYR A 161 15.52 -20.26 -8.06
C TYR A 161 15.82 -21.71 -7.72
N GLN A 162 15.79 -22.02 -6.44
CA GLN A 162 15.79 -23.38 -5.92
C GLN A 162 14.46 -23.72 -5.30
N HIS A 163 14.09 -24.99 -5.38
CA HIS A 163 12.82 -25.50 -4.90
C HIS A 163 13.05 -26.69 -3.98
N GLN A 164 12.30 -26.69 -2.87
CA GLN A 164 12.30 -27.78 -1.92
C GLN A 164 10.86 -28.17 -1.61
N GLN A 165 10.52 -29.42 -1.93
CA GLN A 165 9.23 -29.98 -1.58
C GLN A 165 9.19 -30.35 -0.10
N GLY A 166 8.01 -30.18 0.50
CA GLY A 166 7.78 -30.47 1.90
C GLY A 166 6.33 -30.81 2.20
N VAL A 167 6.12 -31.33 3.41
CA VAL A 167 4.80 -31.73 3.90
C VAL A 167 4.64 -31.25 5.33
N LEU A 168 3.62 -30.41 5.58
CA LEU A 168 3.17 -30.12 6.94
C LEU A 168 2.25 -31.24 7.39
N GLN A 169 2.62 -31.92 8.47
CA GLN A 169 1.88 -33.08 8.98
C GLN A 169 0.74 -32.70 9.93
N ALA A 170 0.86 -31.57 10.62
CA ALA A 170 -0.13 -31.10 11.59
C ALA A 170 -0.01 -29.59 11.82
N LYS A 171 -1.10 -28.99 12.31
CA LYS A 171 -1.16 -27.58 12.69
C LYS A 171 -0.22 -27.24 13.84
N GLY A 172 0.29 -26.00 13.85
CA GLY A 172 1.13 -25.46 14.91
C GLY A 172 2.57 -25.99 14.94
N LYS A 173 2.89 -27.08 14.25
CA LYS A 173 4.26 -27.59 14.08
C LYS A 173 5.00 -26.80 13.01
N ASN A 174 6.26 -26.52 13.29
CA ASN A 174 7.17 -25.91 12.31
C ASN A 174 7.86 -27.00 11.50
N VAL A 175 8.01 -26.76 10.20
CA VAL A 175 9.00 -27.44 9.36
C VAL A 175 9.98 -26.38 8.91
N GLY A 176 11.26 -26.70 8.79
CA GLY A 176 12.18 -25.71 8.25
C GLY A 176 13.37 -26.24 7.51
N TYR A 177 14.03 -25.28 6.88
CA TYR A 177 15.06 -25.49 5.90
C TYR A 177 16.22 -24.55 6.19
N GLY A 178 17.37 -25.14 6.51
CA GLY A 178 18.62 -24.41 6.69
C GLY A 178 19.19 -23.97 5.35
N PHE A 179 19.86 -22.82 5.34
CA PHE A 179 20.63 -22.34 4.22
C PHE A 179 21.77 -21.45 4.69
N THR A 180 22.82 -21.35 3.86
CA THR A 180 23.98 -20.52 4.14
C THR A 180 24.14 -19.48 3.04
N ILE A 181 24.41 -18.25 3.45
CA ILE A 181 24.72 -17.12 2.58
C ILE A 181 26.22 -16.86 2.68
N GLN A 182 26.92 -16.82 1.56
CA GLN A 182 28.38 -16.63 1.53
C GLN A 182 28.78 -15.15 1.44
N THR A 183 28.01 -14.37 0.68
CA THR A 183 28.22 -12.94 0.46
C THR A 183 26.91 -12.21 0.68
N SER A 184 26.95 -10.94 1.07
CA SER A 184 25.70 -10.20 1.27
C SER A 184 25.00 -9.96 -0.06
N HIS A 185 23.72 -10.33 -0.14
CA HIS A 185 22.86 -10.10 -1.30
C HIS A 185 21.38 -10.22 -0.91
N ASP A 186 20.51 -9.84 -1.83
CA ASP A 186 19.07 -10.01 -1.66
C ASP A 186 18.65 -11.47 -1.88
N ILE A 187 17.66 -11.90 -1.12
CA ILE A 187 17.00 -13.19 -1.25
C ILE A 187 15.49 -13.02 -1.16
N VAL A 188 14.75 -13.82 -1.91
CA VAL A 188 13.29 -13.90 -1.82
C VAL A 188 12.86 -15.33 -1.54
N PHE A 189 11.76 -15.49 -0.82
CA PHE A 189 11.13 -16.79 -0.61
C PHE A 189 9.67 -16.74 -1.04
N VAL A 190 9.23 -17.81 -1.68
CA VAL A 190 7.83 -18.05 -2.03
C VAL A 190 7.45 -19.46 -1.57
N LEU A 191 6.36 -19.58 -0.83
CA LEU A 191 5.81 -20.84 -0.35
C LEU A 191 4.55 -21.13 -1.15
N HIS A 192 4.61 -22.13 -2.02
CA HIS A 192 3.49 -22.58 -2.85
C HIS A 192 2.76 -23.76 -2.20
N GLN A 193 1.44 -23.82 -2.30
CA GLN A 193 0.63 -24.95 -1.84
C GLN A 193 -0.48 -25.30 -2.84
N SER A 194 -1.11 -26.46 -2.67
CA SER A 194 -2.28 -26.83 -3.47
C SER A 194 -3.45 -25.87 -3.26
N ARG A 195 -4.11 -25.52 -4.36
CA ARG A 195 -5.32 -24.68 -4.36
C ARG A 195 -6.61 -25.48 -4.22
N HIS A 196 -6.55 -26.80 -4.35
CA HIS A 196 -7.70 -27.70 -4.19
C HIS A 196 -7.53 -28.57 -2.93
N PRO A 197 -8.55 -28.71 -2.05
CA PRO A 197 -9.91 -28.15 -2.10
C PRO A 197 -10.00 -26.69 -1.58
N GLY A 198 -8.86 -26.02 -1.45
CA GLY A 198 -8.72 -24.63 -1.02
C GLY A 198 -7.38 -24.46 -0.30
N PRO A 199 -6.75 -23.27 -0.37
CA PRO A 199 -5.49 -23.03 0.32
C PRO A 199 -5.67 -23.10 1.83
N VAL A 200 -4.67 -23.64 2.53
CA VAL A 200 -4.61 -23.63 3.99
C VAL A 200 -3.92 -22.35 4.45
N PRO A 201 -4.39 -21.67 5.51
CA PRO A 201 -3.65 -20.54 6.08
C PRO A 201 -2.25 -20.94 6.56
N LEU A 202 -1.22 -20.53 5.82
CA LEU A 202 0.19 -20.78 6.13
C LEU A 202 0.93 -19.46 6.40
N ARG A 203 2.16 -19.57 6.90
CA ARG A 203 3.13 -18.47 6.99
C ARG A 203 4.54 -19.05 7.06
N PHE A 204 5.54 -18.21 6.84
CA PHE A 204 6.92 -18.55 7.13
C PHE A 204 7.72 -17.38 7.72
N CYS A 205 8.76 -17.71 8.47
CA CYS A 205 9.71 -16.77 9.06
C CYS A 205 11.13 -17.17 8.66
N VAL A 206 11.98 -16.20 8.35
CA VAL A 206 13.42 -16.42 8.16
C VAL A 206 14.14 -15.96 9.42
N VAL A 207 14.94 -16.86 9.99
CA VAL A 207 15.69 -16.63 11.23
C VAL A 207 17.18 -16.85 11.02
N GLU A 208 18.01 -16.14 11.78
CA GLU A 208 19.44 -16.46 11.91
C GLU A 208 19.61 -17.76 12.71
N GLU A 209 20.42 -18.68 12.19
CA GLU A 209 20.70 -19.96 12.85
C GLU A 209 21.52 -19.72 14.12
N GLY A 210 21.19 -20.42 15.21
CA GLY A 210 21.83 -20.27 16.52
C GLY A 210 21.21 -19.21 17.42
N THR A 211 20.85 -18.03 16.90
CA THR A 211 20.18 -16.98 17.70
C THR A 211 18.64 -17.10 17.64
N GLY A 212 18.10 -17.65 16.56
CA GLY A 212 16.66 -17.68 16.29
C GLY A 212 16.08 -16.28 16.02
N LYS A 213 16.94 -15.27 15.82
CA LYS A 213 16.52 -13.89 15.58
C LYS A 213 15.83 -13.78 14.21
N PRO A 214 14.61 -13.25 14.13
CA PRO A 214 13.92 -13.04 12.86
C PRO A 214 14.59 -11.96 12.03
N VAL A 215 14.83 -12.29 10.77
CA VAL A 215 15.41 -11.38 9.78
C VAL A 215 14.44 -11.09 8.64
N GLY A 216 13.37 -11.89 8.50
CA GLY A 216 12.22 -11.56 7.65
C GLY A 216 11.25 -12.73 7.52
N GLY A 217 10.51 -12.81 6.41
CA GLY A 217 9.45 -13.82 6.21
C GLY A 217 8.16 -13.24 5.61
N SER A 218 7.12 -14.08 5.54
CA SER A 218 5.77 -13.72 5.03
C SER A 218 5.03 -12.73 5.92
N SER A 219 3.74 -12.43 5.67
CA SER A 219 2.92 -11.63 6.58
C SER A 219 2.90 -12.21 8.00
N MET A 220 2.72 -11.33 9.01
CA MET A 220 2.50 -11.73 10.41
C MET A 220 1.25 -12.57 10.60
N THR A 221 0.26 -12.35 9.76
CA THR A 221 -0.99 -13.10 9.73
C THR A 221 -0.85 -14.35 8.86
N PHE A 222 -1.61 -15.39 9.19
CA PHE A 222 -1.66 -16.57 8.33
C PHE A 222 -2.45 -16.25 7.07
N GLN A 223 -1.91 -16.59 5.91
CA GLN A 223 -2.50 -16.29 4.61
C GLN A 223 -3.01 -17.57 3.96
N ALA A 224 -4.29 -17.60 3.61
CA ALA A 224 -4.88 -18.67 2.81
C ALA A 224 -4.76 -18.31 1.32
N ALA A 225 -3.57 -18.48 0.75
CA ALA A 225 -3.27 -18.19 -0.66
C ALA A 225 -2.52 -19.35 -1.32
N GLY A 226 -2.60 -19.48 -2.65
CA GLY A 226 -1.86 -20.49 -3.41
C GLY A 226 -0.34 -20.28 -3.30
N ALA A 227 0.09 -19.02 -3.23
CA ALA A 227 1.47 -18.65 -2.96
C ALA A 227 1.55 -17.59 -1.83
N ILE A 228 2.56 -17.72 -0.97
CA ILE A 228 2.87 -16.76 0.08
C ILE A 228 4.32 -16.35 -0.05
N CYS A 229 4.61 -15.05 -0.03
CA CYS A 229 5.95 -14.54 -0.33
C CYS A 229 6.48 -13.59 0.75
N CYS A 230 7.74 -13.17 0.60
CA CYS A 230 8.32 -12.06 1.36
C CYS A 230 8.79 -10.92 0.44
N GLU A 231 8.99 -9.74 1.01
CA GLU A 231 9.81 -8.71 0.39
C GLU A 231 11.27 -9.20 0.24
N PRO A 232 12.03 -8.67 -0.73
CA PRO A 232 13.44 -9.00 -0.85
C PRO A 232 14.18 -8.64 0.43
N MET A 233 14.95 -9.58 0.95
CA MET A 233 15.70 -9.41 2.19
C MET A 233 17.18 -9.37 1.85
N CYS A 234 17.83 -8.25 2.14
CA CYS A 234 19.29 -8.19 2.07
C CYS A 234 19.87 -8.93 3.29
N LEU A 235 20.39 -10.14 3.07
CA LEU A 235 21.03 -10.92 4.13
C LEU A 235 22.55 -10.75 4.06
N ASN A 236 23.21 -10.83 5.21
CA ASN A 236 24.66 -10.86 5.30
C ASN A 236 25.17 -12.30 5.16
N ALA A 237 26.48 -12.45 4.98
CA ALA A 237 27.11 -13.76 5.08
C ALA A 237 26.82 -14.40 6.44
N GLY A 238 26.30 -15.62 6.44
CA GLY A 238 25.79 -16.25 7.66
C GLY A 238 24.96 -17.49 7.39
N LYS A 239 24.47 -18.08 8.48
CA LYS A 239 23.58 -19.24 8.44
C LYS A 239 22.19 -18.86 8.89
N TYR A 240 21.20 -19.39 8.20
CA TYR A 240 19.80 -19.02 8.39
C TYR A 240 18.91 -20.23 8.22
N ALA A 241 17.67 -20.12 8.71
CA ALA A 241 16.64 -21.12 8.48
C ALA A 241 15.32 -20.45 8.08
N VAL A 242 14.60 -21.06 7.16
CA VAL A 242 13.20 -20.74 6.88
C VAL A 242 12.32 -21.67 7.70
N LEU A 243 11.44 -21.11 8.53
CA LEU A 243 10.50 -21.84 9.38
C LEU A 243 9.08 -21.65 8.84
N ILE A 244 8.45 -22.73 8.40
CA ILE A 244 7.11 -22.76 7.83
C ILE A 244 6.13 -23.28 8.89
N GLN A 245 4.97 -22.63 9.02
CA GLN A 245 3.95 -23.00 9.99
C GLN A 245 2.55 -22.92 9.38
N GLY A 246 1.72 -23.93 9.67
CA GLY A 246 0.28 -23.90 9.41
C GLY A 246 -0.52 -23.34 10.57
N SER A 247 -1.60 -22.59 10.26
CA SER A 247 -2.42 -21.94 11.29
C SER A 247 -3.01 -22.94 12.29
N PRO A 248 -2.99 -22.63 13.61
CA PRO A 248 -3.65 -23.45 14.64
C PRO A 248 -5.18 -23.59 14.46
N SER A 249 -5.81 -22.65 13.72
CA SER A 249 -7.24 -22.69 13.42
C SER A 249 -7.62 -23.74 12.38
N VAL A 250 -6.65 -24.31 11.66
CA VAL A 250 -6.90 -25.25 10.58
C VAL A 250 -7.39 -26.58 11.16
N PRO A 251 -8.50 -27.14 10.64
CA PRO A 251 -8.97 -28.48 10.99
C PRO A 251 -7.94 -29.58 10.68
N ALA A 252 -7.93 -30.66 11.47
CA ALA A 252 -6.92 -31.72 11.35
C ALA A 252 -7.05 -32.53 10.04
N ASP A 253 -8.24 -32.63 9.48
CA ASP A 253 -8.56 -33.30 8.21
C ASP A 253 -8.08 -32.55 6.97
N ARG A 254 -7.63 -31.30 7.13
CA ARG A 254 -6.95 -30.53 6.06
C ARG A 254 -5.46 -30.85 5.95
N TYR A 255 -4.93 -31.74 6.79
CA TYR A 255 -3.56 -32.23 6.75
C TYR A 255 -3.51 -33.67 6.20
N PRO A 256 -2.39 -34.10 5.58
CA PRO A 256 -1.16 -33.34 5.37
C PRO A 256 -1.31 -32.23 4.30
N VAL A 257 -0.54 -31.15 4.46
CA VAL A 257 -0.46 -30.07 3.48
C VAL A 257 0.87 -30.17 2.74
N GLU A 258 0.81 -30.50 1.45
CA GLU A 258 1.96 -30.47 0.56
C GLU A 258 2.26 -29.03 0.13
N TYR A 259 3.55 -28.69 0.11
CA TYR A 259 4.01 -27.37 -0.30
C TYR A 259 5.35 -27.46 -1.03
N THR A 260 5.68 -26.39 -1.75
CA THR A 260 7.00 -26.16 -2.34
C THR A 260 7.54 -24.84 -1.81
N LEU A 261 8.66 -24.91 -1.09
CA LEU A 261 9.44 -23.72 -0.73
C LEU A 261 10.36 -23.38 -1.89
N GLN A 262 10.18 -22.19 -2.44
CA GLN A 262 11.04 -21.60 -3.45
C GLN A 262 11.92 -20.52 -2.82
N ALA A 263 13.20 -20.53 -3.17
CA ALA A 263 14.17 -19.51 -2.78
C ALA A 263 14.82 -18.92 -4.04
N GLY A 264 14.68 -17.60 -4.22
CA GLY A 264 15.31 -16.86 -5.31
C GLY A 264 16.54 -16.09 -4.82
N CYS A 265 17.61 -16.11 -5.60
CA CYS A 265 18.85 -15.37 -5.34
C CYS A 265 19.56 -15.00 -6.66
N PRO A 266 20.50 -14.04 -6.65
CA PRO A 266 21.35 -13.77 -7.81
C PRO A 266 22.10 -15.01 -8.33
N LYS A 267 22.29 -15.12 -9.65
CA LYS A 267 22.98 -16.27 -10.29
C LYS A 267 24.43 -16.46 -9.82
N ASP A 268 25.10 -15.38 -9.46
CA ASP A 268 26.49 -15.35 -8.98
C ASP A 268 26.63 -15.61 -7.48
N ALA A 269 25.52 -15.68 -6.74
CA ALA A 269 25.49 -16.00 -5.32
C ALA A 269 24.45 -17.10 -5.00
N PRO A 270 24.69 -18.35 -5.48
CA PRO A 270 23.75 -19.45 -5.24
C PRO A 270 23.64 -19.79 -3.76
N LEU A 271 22.42 -20.06 -3.31
CA LEU A 271 22.13 -20.69 -2.02
C LEU A 271 21.76 -22.16 -2.23
N THR A 272 21.87 -22.98 -1.19
CA THR A 272 21.31 -24.34 -1.16
C THR A 272 20.39 -24.51 0.04
N LEU A 273 19.15 -24.94 -0.20
CA LEU A 273 18.21 -25.31 0.85
C LEU A 273 18.49 -26.74 1.34
N ILE A 274 18.57 -26.92 2.64
CA ILE A 274 18.77 -28.23 3.28
C ILE A 274 17.63 -28.47 4.25
N ALA A 275 16.88 -29.56 4.07
CA ALA A 275 15.84 -29.96 5.00
C ALA A 275 16.44 -30.26 6.38
N GLU A 276 15.93 -29.62 7.43
CA GLU A 276 16.38 -29.87 8.79
C GLU A 276 15.33 -30.61 9.61
N GLY A 277 15.76 -31.66 10.31
CA GLY A 277 14.88 -32.54 11.08
C GLY A 277 14.42 -31.98 12.43
N SER A 278 15.14 -30.99 12.99
CA SER A 278 14.80 -30.39 14.28
C SER A 278 15.25 -28.93 14.35
N LEU A 279 14.34 -28.03 14.00
CA LEU A 279 14.51 -26.60 14.15
C LEU A 279 13.74 -26.09 15.38
N PRO A 280 14.18 -25.00 16.03
CA PRO A 280 13.50 -24.45 17.19
C PRO A 280 12.04 -24.08 16.87
N GLU A 281 11.13 -24.34 17.83
CA GLU A 281 9.79 -23.76 17.78
C GLU A 281 9.90 -22.25 17.91
N PHE A 282 9.21 -21.54 17.02
CA PHE A 282 9.25 -20.09 16.93
C PHE A 282 7.87 -19.50 17.14
N THR A 283 7.79 -18.46 17.98
CA THR A 283 6.53 -17.89 18.47
C THR A 283 6.19 -16.57 17.77
N LEU A 284 4.88 -16.26 17.70
CA LEU A 284 4.36 -14.99 17.18
C LEU A 284 5.05 -13.72 17.75
N PRO A 285 5.29 -13.61 19.07
CA PRO A 285 5.97 -12.45 19.65
C PRO A 285 7.38 -12.25 19.10
N GLN A 286 8.12 -13.34 18.91
CA GLN A 286 9.43 -13.26 18.28
C GLN A 286 9.29 -12.77 16.84
N PHE A 287 8.29 -13.25 16.09
CA PHE A 287 8.05 -12.79 14.70
C PHE A 287 7.82 -11.30 14.58
N ALA A 288 7.02 -10.75 15.50
CA ALA A 288 6.71 -9.32 15.56
C ALA A 288 7.96 -8.47 15.78
N GLN A 289 8.97 -9.00 16.47
CA GLN A 289 10.19 -8.26 16.80
C GLN A 289 10.97 -7.82 15.56
N ARG A 290 10.80 -8.47 14.40
CA ARG A 290 11.50 -8.12 13.15
C ARG A 290 11.24 -6.68 12.70
N TYR A 291 10.05 -6.15 12.98
CA TYR A 291 9.68 -4.80 12.57
C TYR A 291 10.14 -3.71 13.54
N GLY A 292 10.59 -4.11 14.73
CA GLY A 292 10.94 -3.20 15.81
C GLY A 292 9.72 -2.75 16.61
N THR A 293 9.90 -1.69 17.39
CA THR A 293 8.89 -1.15 18.30
C THR A 293 8.35 0.20 17.82
N CYS A 294 7.09 0.48 18.16
CA CYS A 294 6.43 1.73 17.85
C CYS A 294 6.92 2.85 18.76
N ALA A 295 7.39 3.95 18.17
CA ALA A 295 7.84 5.14 18.86
C ALA A 295 6.78 5.84 19.75
N GLY A 296 5.49 5.56 19.52
CA GLY A 296 4.39 6.17 20.25
C GLY A 296 3.79 5.31 21.37
N CYS A 297 4.08 4.00 21.43
CA CYS A 297 3.54 3.11 22.48
C CYS A 297 4.46 1.97 22.92
N ASP A 298 5.66 1.88 22.33
CA ASP A 298 6.68 0.87 22.58
C ASP A 298 6.27 -0.58 22.32
N GLN A 299 5.09 -0.81 21.73
CA GLN A 299 4.63 -2.14 21.34
C GLN A 299 5.22 -2.59 20.00
N PRO A 300 5.37 -3.91 19.76
CA PRO A 300 5.85 -4.46 18.48
C PRO A 300 5.03 -3.96 17.28
N LEU A 301 5.74 -3.71 16.18
CA LEU A 301 5.14 -3.29 14.92
C LEU A 301 4.74 -4.48 14.05
N SER A 302 3.77 -4.25 13.18
CA SER A 302 3.41 -5.14 12.07
C SER A 302 4.04 -4.66 10.77
N GLU A 303 3.79 -5.39 9.68
CA GLU A 303 4.14 -4.96 8.33
C GLU A 303 3.56 -3.58 7.97
N SER A 304 2.37 -3.26 8.46
CA SER A 304 1.67 -1.99 8.26
C SER A 304 2.12 -0.87 9.23
N HIS A 305 3.43 -0.58 9.27
CA HIS A 305 3.97 0.52 10.06
C HIS A 305 4.36 1.74 9.21
N LEU A 306 4.38 2.91 9.84
CA LEU A 306 4.78 4.18 9.24
C LEU A 306 6.21 4.52 9.61
N HIS A 307 6.93 5.10 8.65
CA HIS A 307 8.24 5.71 8.88
C HIS A 307 8.08 7.22 8.91
N ALA A 308 8.40 7.83 10.04
CA ALA A 308 8.38 9.28 10.19
C ALA A 308 9.31 9.70 11.33
N LEU A 309 9.95 10.86 11.20
CA LEU A 309 10.92 11.39 12.19
C LEU A 309 12.07 10.41 12.46
N ASN A 310 12.52 9.69 11.42
CA ASN A 310 13.53 8.64 11.52
C ASN A 310 13.18 7.52 12.54
N ARG A 311 11.89 7.37 12.84
CA ARG A 311 11.32 6.40 13.77
C ARG A 311 10.18 5.65 13.09
N LYS A 312 9.75 4.56 13.73
CA LYS A 312 8.66 3.71 13.25
C LYS A 312 7.44 3.82 14.14
N TRP A 313 6.25 3.84 13.55
CA TRP A 313 4.99 4.09 14.27
C TRP A 313 3.90 3.15 13.79
N HIS A 314 2.98 2.73 14.67
CA HIS A 314 1.69 2.24 14.20
C HIS A 314 0.94 3.40 13.54
N GLN A 315 0.12 3.12 12.52
CA GLN A 315 -0.78 4.13 11.96
C GLN A 315 -1.62 4.82 13.05
N ARG A 316 -2.21 4.01 13.96
CA ARG A 316 -2.95 4.52 15.13
C ARG A 316 -2.11 5.33 16.12
N CYS A 317 -0.79 5.27 16.08
CA CYS A 317 0.09 6.02 16.98
C CYS A 317 0.61 7.30 16.33
N TRP A 318 0.48 7.44 15.00
CA TRP A 318 0.84 8.62 14.25
C TRP A 318 -0.25 9.69 14.37
N ARG A 319 -0.20 10.42 15.49
CA ARG A 319 -1.21 11.40 15.89
C ARG A 319 -0.55 12.69 16.33
N CYS A 320 -1.28 13.79 16.20
CA CYS A 320 -0.86 15.08 16.75
C CYS A 320 -0.56 14.95 18.24
N HIS A 321 0.61 15.43 18.64
CA HIS A 321 1.05 15.38 20.03
C HIS A 321 0.09 16.11 20.98
N LYS A 322 -0.52 17.20 20.51
CA LYS A 322 -1.46 18.04 21.29
C LYS A 322 -2.90 17.49 21.29
N CYS A 323 -3.51 17.35 20.12
CA CYS A 323 -4.96 17.04 20.02
C CYS A 323 -5.28 15.56 19.76
N ARG A 324 -4.27 14.71 19.51
CA ARG A 324 -4.42 13.27 19.22
C ARG A 324 -5.18 12.92 17.93
N THR A 325 -5.47 13.90 17.08
CA THR A 325 -6.00 13.68 15.72
C THR A 325 -4.99 12.86 14.90
N SER A 326 -5.50 11.94 14.08
CA SER A 326 -4.66 11.16 13.14
C SER A 326 -3.91 12.10 12.21
N LEU A 327 -2.63 11.82 11.98
CA LEU A 327 -1.79 12.51 11.01
C LEU A 327 -1.48 11.66 9.78
N VAL A 328 -2.13 10.50 9.65
CA VAL A 328 -1.99 9.63 8.48
C VAL A 328 -2.58 10.34 7.27
N GLY A 329 -1.79 10.47 6.19
CA GLY A 329 -2.19 11.17 4.96
C GLY A 329 -2.43 12.68 5.09
N ALA A 330 -2.17 13.28 6.26
CA ALA A 330 -2.38 14.70 6.50
C ALA A 330 -1.06 15.49 6.45
N THR A 331 -1.13 16.78 6.10
CA THR A 331 -0.03 17.71 6.34
C THR A 331 0.24 17.82 7.85
N PHE A 332 1.51 17.75 8.24
CA PHE A 332 1.92 17.85 9.63
C PHE A 332 3.18 18.71 9.76
N TYR A 333 3.38 19.22 10.96
CA TYR A 333 4.51 20.07 11.34
C TYR A 333 5.29 19.42 12.47
N ILE A 334 6.60 19.69 12.53
CA ILE A 334 7.50 19.08 13.50
C ILE A 334 7.98 20.15 14.45
N GLU A 335 7.73 19.97 15.75
CA GLU A 335 8.27 20.81 16.80
C GLU A 335 8.84 19.91 17.91
N ASN A 336 10.10 20.12 18.28
CA ASN A 336 10.80 19.32 19.31
C ASN A 336 10.66 17.80 19.12
N ASP A 337 10.89 17.32 17.88
CA ASP A 337 10.75 15.90 17.48
C ASP A 337 9.36 15.28 17.72
N ALA A 338 8.33 16.12 17.89
CA ALA A 338 6.94 15.70 18.01
C ALA A 338 6.10 16.20 16.82
N PRO A 339 5.19 15.38 16.28
CA PRO A 339 4.37 15.77 15.15
C PRO A 339 3.09 16.52 15.61
N PHE A 340 2.75 17.61 14.94
CA PHE A 340 1.58 18.44 15.19
C PHE A 340 0.72 18.57 13.92
N CYS A 341 -0.60 18.57 14.09
CA CYS A 341 -1.49 18.97 12.98
C CYS A 341 -1.40 20.47 12.76
N GLU A 342 -1.72 20.92 11.55
CA GLU A 342 -1.71 22.35 11.18
C GLU A 342 -2.40 23.25 12.20
N PRO A 343 -3.62 22.95 12.71
CA PRO A 343 -4.26 23.81 13.72
C PRO A 343 -3.52 23.89 15.06
N CYS A 344 -2.68 22.90 15.37
CA CYS A 344 -1.93 22.86 16.63
C CYS A 344 -0.51 23.43 16.51
N SER A 345 0.03 23.54 15.29
CA SER A 345 1.36 24.12 15.03
C SER A 345 1.30 25.63 14.73
N VAL A 346 0.16 26.14 14.24
CA VAL A 346 0.00 27.59 14.16
C VAL A 346 -0.25 28.19 15.55
N PRO A 347 0.47 29.25 15.94
CA PRO A 347 0.13 30.05 17.11
C PRO A 347 -1.32 30.56 17.00
N GLU A 348 -2.06 30.56 18.10
CA GLU A 348 -3.40 31.15 18.14
C GLU A 348 -3.32 32.63 17.70
N LEU A 349 -3.88 32.94 16.53
CA LEU A 349 -4.00 34.31 16.04
C LEU A 349 -4.87 35.11 17.02
N GLN A 350 -4.28 36.10 17.70
CA GLN A 350 -5.03 36.94 18.65
C GLN A 350 -5.56 38.19 17.95
N CYS A 351 -6.85 38.48 18.14
CA CYS A 351 -7.44 39.71 17.61
C CYS A 351 -6.91 40.94 18.34
N LYS A 352 -6.30 41.88 17.62
CA LYS A 352 -5.81 43.13 18.24
C LYS A 352 -6.92 43.96 18.92
N GLY A 353 -8.15 43.86 18.43
CA GLY A 353 -9.30 44.61 18.95
C GLY A 353 -9.86 44.07 20.28
N CYS A 354 -10.04 42.75 20.42
CA CYS A 354 -10.65 42.15 21.61
C CYS A 354 -9.71 41.24 22.42
N GLN A 355 -8.48 41.01 21.95
CA GLN A 355 -7.48 40.13 22.55
C GLN A 355 -7.91 38.66 22.68
N GLN A 356 -9.01 38.26 22.03
CA GLN A 356 -9.46 36.86 21.98
C GLN A 356 -8.86 36.12 20.77
N PRO A 357 -8.69 34.79 20.87
CA PRO A 357 -8.28 33.95 19.74
C PRO A 357 -9.26 34.09 18.57
N ILE A 358 -8.72 34.18 17.36
CA ILE A 358 -9.46 34.23 16.11
C ILE A 358 -9.66 32.80 15.61
N VAL A 359 -10.93 32.41 15.43
CA VAL A 359 -11.31 31.15 14.80
C VAL A 359 -12.03 31.44 13.49
N GLY A 360 -11.47 31.00 12.36
CA GLY A 360 -12.05 31.21 11.02
C GLY A 360 -11.53 32.45 10.28
N GLY A 361 -12.34 33.00 9.37
CA GLY A 361 -11.92 34.07 8.47
C GLY A 361 -11.69 35.42 9.18
N TYR A 362 -10.51 36.00 8.99
CA TYR A 362 -10.08 37.23 9.65
C TYR A 362 -9.63 38.30 8.67
N ARG A 363 -9.38 39.51 9.18
CA ARG A 363 -8.80 40.62 8.42
C ARG A 363 -7.41 40.94 8.93
N GLU A 364 -6.46 41.02 8.00
CA GLU A 364 -5.14 41.60 8.28
C GLU A 364 -5.14 43.10 7.94
N ALA A 365 -4.76 43.91 8.92
CA ALA A 365 -4.60 45.34 8.75
C ALA A 365 -3.75 45.90 9.88
N LEU A 366 -2.97 46.95 9.61
CA LEU A 366 -2.12 47.62 10.61
C LEU A 366 -1.11 46.66 11.28
N GLY A 367 -0.61 45.67 10.52
CA GLY A 367 0.35 44.67 10.99
C GLY A 367 -0.20 43.68 12.02
N ALA A 368 -1.53 43.53 12.11
CA ALA A 368 -2.18 42.62 13.06
C ALA A 368 -3.44 41.97 12.47
N ALA A 369 -3.88 40.88 13.09
CA ALA A 369 -5.12 40.18 12.75
C ALA A 369 -6.30 40.71 13.58
N TRP A 370 -7.47 40.76 12.95
CA TRP A 370 -8.71 41.27 13.53
C TRP A 370 -9.90 40.37 13.16
N HIS A 371 -10.82 40.16 14.10
CA HIS A 371 -12.18 39.76 13.75
C HIS A 371 -12.80 40.83 12.84
N LYS A 372 -13.64 40.43 11.89
CA LYS A 372 -14.30 41.35 10.95
C LYS A 372 -15.13 42.40 11.69
N GLU A 373 -15.76 41.99 12.78
CA GLU A 373 -16.58 42.81 13.67
C GLU A 373 -15.73 43.72 14.57
N CYS A 374 -14.52 43.29 14.93
CA CYS A 374 -13.61 44.08 15.76
C CYS A 374 -12.85 45.16 14.96
N PHE A 375 -12.89 45.13 13.62
CA PHE A 375 -12.29 46.18 12.79
C PHE A 375 -13.24 47.37 12.62
N GLN A 376 -13.34 48.17 13.67
CA GLN A 376 -14.27 49.29 13.81
C GLN A 376 -13.56 50.59 14.17
N CYS A 377 -14.18 51.72 13.84
CA CYS A 377 -13.61 53.04 14.14
C CYS A 377 -13.39 53.22 15.64
N GLN A 378 -12.21 53.72 16.02
CA GLN A 378 -11.87 53.86 17.44
C GLN A 378 -12.81 54.79 18.21
N GLN A 379 -13.34 55.83 17.57
CA GLN A 379 -14.25 56.80 18.18
C GLN A 379 -15.72 56.37 18.14
N CYS A 380 -16.29 56.14 16.95
CA CYS A 380 -17.72 55.88 16.81
C CYS A 380 -18.11 54.40 16.87
N LYS A 381 -17.14 53.48 16.92
CA LYS A 381 -17.34 52.01 16.90
C LYS A 381 -18.12 51.48 15.68
N ALA A 382 -18.30 52.28 14.64
CA ALA A 382 -18.90 51.80 13.40
C ALA A 382 -17.93 50.84 12.67
N PRO A 383 -18.43 49.73 12.10
CA PRO A 383 -17.62 48.76 11.37
C PRO A 383 -17.03 49.40 10.10
N ILE A 384 -15.76 49.12 9.80
CA ILE A 384 -15.05 49.71 8.67
C ILE A 384 -14.90 48.66 7.58
N GLN A 385 -15.75 48.73 6.54
CA GLN A 385 -15.67 47.82 5.38
C GLN A 385 -14.84 48.39 4.21
N GLY A 386 -14.62 49.70 4.17
CA GLY A 386 -13.94 50.41 3.07
C GLY A 386 -12.68 51.18 3.49
N LYS A 387 -12.50 52.39 2.92
CA LYS A 387 -11.36 53.28 3.22
C LYS A 387 -11.33 53.66 4.71
N TYR A 388 -10.14 53.69 5.28
CA TYR A 388 -9.89 54.10 6.66
C TYR A 388 -8.57 54.86 6.77
N ARG A 389 -8.36 55.53 7.90
CA ARG A 389 -7.05 56.11 8.25
C ARG A 389 -6.45 55.37 9.44
N ALA A 390 -5.14 55.21 9.40
CA ALA A 390 -4.37 54.57 10.46
C ALA A 390 -3.81 55.65 11.39
N GLN A 391 -4.20 55.66 12.66
CA GLN A 391 -3.65 56.60 13.64
C GLN A 391 -3.40 55.88 14.96
N GLY A 392 -2.17 55.96 15.48
CA GLY A 392 -1.77 55.28 16.72
C GLY A 392 -1.89 53.75 16.66
N GLY A 393 -1.85 53.15 15.47
CA GLY A 393 -2.03 51.71 15.28
C GLY A 393 -3.49 51.22 15.37
N TRP A 394 -4.46 52.13 15.37
CA TRP A 394 -5.90 51.85 15.38
C TRP A 394 -6.58 52.38 14.09
N PRO A 395 -7.67 51.73 13.64
CA PRO A 395 -8.41 52.17 12.47
C PRO A 395 -9.43 53.26 12.80
N TRP A 396 -9.48 54.30 11.98
CA TRP A 396 -10.42 55.42 12.09
C TRP A 396 -11.23 55.56 10.81
N CYS A 397 -12.55 55.75 10.92
CA CYS A 397 -13.38 56.03 9.76
C CYS A 397 -13.09 57.45 9.24
N PRO A 398 -13.31 57.74 7.94
CA PRO A 398 -13.00 59.05 7.37
C PRO A 398 -13.69 60.26 8.03
N GLN A 399 -14.79 60.03 8.76
CA GLN A 399 -15.55 61.06 9.46
C GLN A 399 -14.99 61.37 10.87
N CYS A 400 -14.22 60.45 11.46
CA CYS A 400 -13.65 60.59 12.81
C CYS A 400 -12.13 60.79 12.79
N ALA A 401 -11.49 60.67 11.62
CA ALA A 401 -10.05 60.62 11.46
C ALA A 401 -9.41 61.96 11.12
#